data_AF-A0AAD5YFD1-F1
#
_entry.id   AF-A0AAD5YFD1-F1
#
_cell.length_a   1.000
_cell.length_b   1.000
_cell.length_c   1.000
_cell.angle_alpha   90.00
_cell.angle_beta   90.00
_cell.angle_gamma   90.00
#
_symmetry.space_group_name_H-M   'P 1'
#
loop_
_entity.id
_entity.type
_entity.pdbx_description
1 polymer ?
#
loop_
_entity_poly.entity_id
_entity_poly.type
_entity_poly.pdbx_seq_one_letter_code
_entity_poly.pdbx_strand_id
1 'polypeptide(L)'
;MSSSVHESHRVVGIDISGEEQDWFAIDRFATLLCGFGELKTLHINVVWPLDSHILDLFFRRLRQWQKNIPGQAPHSLKGLSMTLSCDGPRPCCVETKLRRADSIILVLHSLYQVKDYIVTNGLRKESFQAWERILRVQRELALVNPIKNQFFLLEALDGMVDAIEDFWNIPYAFNRTVEAAVKICRELDNQGVPAFTLHLVDVLQRMVVSHFRFERPEDFVALYRDTINTLRKLATQHDFEEYTARFGRALDDFSMFLLKSSKSSYMGISLSSESVITNYRREAVDVWRRLAIQNLHGYTLPLIKALDRLAECLVWQDIVEATKLRLEAVNGWRNLAAQDPDRYTIQFAWALEEVAEWVLFKNSKPLRALGTANDGLREAIDCQREAIDIWRKLAIEDGDEYVVPLLSALYKMSNFALEGRDPPAGRKCRLEIVDIWRNLAALDSDRHPPQFAQASKEMADWASSQIIFCSEAIECLCGAVGIWQKLAAENVDEYVHPLLAALYKMSDTSLRQKNYVAARRCRLMAVGIWRDLSAWDHDRYTLQFARALGKLIDWASRNKLYTVVRRQLVALLGNF
;
A
#
# COMPACT_ATOMS: atom_id res chain seq x y z
N MET A 1 -18.84 -59.04 -19.96
CA MET A 1 -20.05 -58.27 -20.31
C MET A 1 -20.98 -58.16 -19.11
N SER A 2 -20.99 -57.02 -18.42
CA SER A 2 -22.14 -56.50 -17.67
C SER A 2 -21.96 -55.00 -17.45
N SER A 3 -22.48 -54.17 -18.37
CA SER A 3 -22.56 -52.72 -18.20
C SER A 3 -23.85 -52.39 -17.45
N SER A 4 -23.79 -52.12 -16.15
CA SER A 4 -24.94 -51.61 -15.39
C SER A 4 -24.77 -50.11 -15.16
N VAL A 5 -25.45 -49.30 -15.97
CA VAL A 5 -25.66 -47.87 -15.68
C VAL A 5 -26.79 -47.80 -14.66
N HIS A 6 -26.45 -47.48 -13.40
CA HIS A 6 -27.45 -47.24 -12.37
C HIS A 6 -27.99 -45.81 -12.48
N GLU A 7 -29.14 -45.64 -13.13
CA GLU A 7 -29.86 -44.37 -13.20
C GLU A 7 -30.77 -44.21 -11.97
N SER A 8 -30.27 -43.52 -10.95
CA SER A 8 -31.15 -42.89 -9.96
C SER A 8 -30.58 -41.53 -9.56
N HIS A 9 -31.21 -40.48 -10.09
CA HIS A 9 -31.02 -39.05 -9.81
C HIS A 9 -29.57 -38.51 -9.80
N ARG A 10 -29.14 -38.03 -10.98
CA ARG A 10 -28.00 -37.11 -11.21
C ARG A 10 -26.61 -37.60 -10.81
N VAL A 11 -26.42 -38.93 -10.76
CA VAL A 11 -25.13 -39.59 -10.60
C VAL A 11 -24.93 -40.57 -11.77
N VAL A 12 -23.79 -40.48 -12.45
CA VAL A 12 -23.43 -41.39 -13.56
C VAL A 12 -22.19 -42.18 -13.16
N GLY A 13 -22.27 -43.51 -13.25
CA GLY A 13 -21.18 -44.46 -12.99
C GLY A 13 -20.74 -45.15 -14.28
N ILE A 14 -19.43 -45.23 -14.54
CA ILE A 14 -18.87 -45.99 -15.67
C ILE A 14 -17.76 -46.90 -15.18
N ASP A 15 -17.83 -48.17 -15.55
CA ASP A 15 -16.76 -49.15 -15.43
C ASP A 15 -16.03 -49.29 -16.77
N ILE A 16 -14.73 -49.01 -16.82
CA ILE A 16 -13.89 -49.16 -18.03
C ILE A 16 -12.88 -50.27 -17.78
N SER A 17 -12.92 -51.33 -18.58
CA SER A 17 -12.14 -52.57 -18.36
C SER A 17 -10.96 -52.77 -19.31
N GLY A 18 -10.85 -51.93 -20.35
CA GLY A 18 -9.67 -51.86 -21.22
C GLY A 18 -9.67 -52.82 -22.41
N GLU A 19 -10.81 -53.44 -22.74
CA GLU A 19 -10.97 -54.18 -23.98
C GLU A 19 -11.34 -53.24 -25.14
N GLU A 20 -10.95 -53.61 -26.37
CA GLU A 20 -11.26 -52.89 -27.61
C GLU A 20 -12.78 -52.74 -27.89
N GLN A 21 -13.66 -53.29 -27.04
CA GLN A 21 -15.11 -53.12 -27.14
C GLN A 21 -15.64 -51.93 -26.31
N ASP A 22 -14.79 -51.32 -25.47
CA ASP A 22 -15.17 -50.19 -24.59
C ASP A 22 -15.23 -48.83 -25.31
N TRP A 23 -14.85 -48.72 -26.59
CA TRP A 23 -15.00 -47.50 -27.41
C TRP A 23 -16.46 -47.05 -27.50
N PHE A 24 -17.39 -48.00 -27.62
CA PHE A 24 -18.82 -47.72 -27.67
C PHE A 24 -19.38 -47.25 -26.33
N ALA A 25 -18.75 -47.62 -25.21
CA ALA A 25 -19.13 -47.14 -23.88
C ALA A 25 -18.71 -45.68 -23.68
N ILE A 26 -17.51 -45.31 -24.13
CA ILE A 26 -16.99 -43.93 -24.12
C ILE A 26 -17.80 -43.02 -25.08
N ASP A 27 -18.17 -43.52 -26.25
CA ASP A 27 -18.95 -42.75 -27.24
C ASP A 27 -20.43 -42.59 -26.81
N ARG A 28 -21.04 -43.64 -26.21
CA ARG A 28 -22.35 -43.51 -25.54
C ARG A 28 -22.31 -42.55 -24.37
N PHE A 29 -21.21 -42.53 -23.60
CA PHE A 29 -21.03 -41.58 -22.50
C PHE A 29 -20.94 -40.13 -22.96
N ALA A 30 -20.15 -39.84 -24.00
CA ALA A 30 -20.10 -38.52 -24.62
C ALA A 30 -21.48 -38.09 -25.16
N THR A 31 -22.25 -39.02 -25.70
CA THR A 31 -23.63 -38.76 -26.19
C THR A 31 -24.61 -38.50 -25.04
N LEU A 32 -24.51 -39.26 -23.94
CA LEU A 32 -25.29 -39.06 -22.71
C LEU A 32 -24.98 -37.72 -22.05
N LEU A 33 -23.70 -37.34 -21.93
CA LEU A 33 -23.27 -36.05 -21.37
C LEU A 33 -23.79 -34.85 -22.18
N CYS A 34 -23.90 -34.96 -23.51
CA CYS A 34 -24.49 -33.91 -24.36
C CYS A 34 -25.99 -33.70 -24.11
N GLY A 35 -26.70 -34.70 -23.56
CA GLY A 35 -28.13 -34.63 -23.28
C GLY A 35 -28.52 -34.07 -21.90
N PHE A 36 -27.56 -33.94 -20.97
CA PHE A 36 -27.83 -33.49 -19.60
C PHE A 36 -27.38 -32.04 -19.36
N GLY A 37 -28.33 -31.17 -19.01
CA GLY A 37 -28.05 -29.76 -18.66
C GLY A 37 -27.45 -29.55 -17.25
N GLU A 38 -27.55 -30.53 -16.33
CA GLU A 38 -26.99 -30.44 -14.98
C GLU A 38 -26.54 -31.81 -14.43
N LEU A 39 -25.24 -32.00 -14.23
CA LEU A 39 -24.63 -33.21 -13.67
C LEU A 39 -24.10 -32.94 -12.25
N LYS A 40 -24.57 -33.66 -11.23
CA LYS A 40 -24.17 -33.42 -9.82
C LYS A 40 -22.90 -34.18 -9.42
N THR A 41 -22.79 -35.44 -9.82
CA THR A 41 -21.67 -36.32 -9.43
C THR A 41 -21.33 -37.32 -10.52
N LEU A 42 -20.04 -37.46 -10.83
CA LEU A 42 -19.52 -38.43 -11.81
C LEU A 42 -18.60 -39.43 -11.08
N HIS A 43 -18.92 -40.72 -11.19
CA HIS A 43 -18.11 -41.83 -10.69
C HIS A 43 -17.50 -42.57 -11.88
N ILE A 44 -16.17 -42.58 -11.96
CA ILE A 44 -15.45 -43.36 -12.95
C ILE A 44 -14.67 -44.42 -12.20
N ASN A 45 -14.98 -45.66 -12.50
CA ASN A 45 -14.34 -46.83 -11.94
C ASN A 45 -13.61 -47.54 -13.08
N VAL A 46 -12.32 -47.73 -12.89
CA VAL A 46 -11.41 -48.17 -13.95
C VAL A 46 -10.82 -49.50 -13.51
N VAL A 47 -11.15 -50.55 -14.25
CA VAL A 47 -10.64 -51.91 -14.05
C VAL A 47 -9.52 -52.14 -15.06
N TRP A 48 -8.35 -52.55 -14.56
CA TRP A 48 -7.10 -52.62 -15.31
C TRP A 48 -7.04 -53.85 -16.25
N PRO A 49 -6.37 -53.80 -17.44
CA PRO A 49 -5.43 -52.78 -17.96
C PRO A 49 -5.99 -51.80 -19.00
N LEU A 50 -5.62 -50.52 -18.89
CA LEU A 50 -5.94 -49.49 -19.90
C LEU A 50 -4.73 -49.10 -20.77
N ASP A 51 -4.96 -49.01 -22.08
CA ASP A 51 -4.02 -48.42 -23.04
C ASP A 51 -4.00 -46.88 -22.93
N SER A 52 -2.80 -46.30 -22.94
CA SER A 52 -2.54 -44.85 -23.04
C SER A 52 -3.36 -44.14 -24.13
N HIS A 53 -3.63 -44.82 -25.24
CA HIS A 53 -4.41 -44.30 -26.35
C HIS A 53 -5.89 -44.08 -25.97
N ILE A 54 -6.47 -45.02 -25.21
CA ILE A 54 -7.88 -44.98 -24.77
C ILE A 54 -8.09 -43.83 -23.78
N LEU A 55 -7.14 -43.61 -22.87
CA LEU A 55 -7.18 -42.49 -21.92
C LEU A 55 -7.02 -41.13 -22.60
N ASP A 56 -6.09 -41.00 -23.55
CA ASP A 56 -5.90 -39.73 -24.26
C ASP A 56 -7.14 -39.39 -25.11
N LEU A 57 -7.78 -40.40 -25.72
CA LEU A 57 -9.06 -40.23 -26.42
C LEU A 57 -10.19 -39.80 -25.48
N PHE A 58 -10.30 -40.44 -24.30
CA PHE A 58 -11.29 -40.09 -23.28
C PHE A 58 -11.17 -38.62 -22.87
N PHE A 59 -9.96 -38.15 -22.55
CA PHE A 59 -9.74 -36.75 -22.16
C PHE A 59 -9.87 -35.75 -23.31
N ARG A 60 -9.60 -36.14 -24.56
CA ARG A 60 -9.89 -35.30 -25.74
C ARG A 60 -11.40 -35.12 -25.91
N ARG A 61 -12.19 -36.19 -25.74
CA ARG A 61 -13.65 -36.14 -25.85
C ARG A 61 -14.30 -35.38 -24.70
N LEU A 62 -13.81 -35.52 -23.47
CA LEU A 62 -14.27 -34.71 -22.33
C LEU A 62 -14.04 -33.21 -22.55
N ARG A 63 -12.88 -32.84 -23.10
CA ARG A 63 -12.56 -31.44 -23.48
C ARG A 63 -13.43 -30.93 -24.62
N GLN A 64 -13.73 -31.79 -25.60
CA GLN A 64 -14.60 -31.43 -26.73
C GLN A 64 -16.06 -31.23 -26.27
N TRP A 65 -16.53 -32.03 -25.32
CA TRP A 65 -17.82 -31.84 -24.66
C TRP A 65 -17.88 -30.50 -23.92
N GLN A 66 -16.88 -30.18 -23.10
CA GLN A 66 -16.82 -28.89 -22.37
C GLN A 66 -16.88 -27.66 -23.28
N LYS A 67 -16.24 -27.73 -24.46
CA LYS A 67 -16.24 -26.63 -25.44
C LYS A 67 -17.58 -26.44 -26.15
N ASN A 68 -18.43 -27.47 -26.20
CA ASN A 68 -19.70 -27.44 -26.93
C ASN A 68 -20.91 -27.10 -26.03
N ILE A 69 -20.70 -26.69 -24.78
CA ILE A 69 -21.76 -26.25 -23.87
C ILE A 69 -22.06 -24.77 -24.14
N PRO A 70 -23.25 -24.40 -24.62
CA PRO A 70 -23.55 -23.01 -24.93
C PRO A 70 -23.86 -22.20 -23.65
N GLY A 71 -23.03 -21.19 -23.39
CA GLY A 71 -23.44 -19.89 -22.83
C GLY A 71 -23.91 -19.78 -21.38
N GLN A 72 -24.06 -20.85 -20.60
CA GLN A 72 -24.31 -20.76 -19.16
C GLN A 72 -23.38 -21.70 -18.38
N ALA A 73 -22.62 -21.14 -17.44
CA ALA A 73 -21.69 -21.85 -16.58
C ALA A 73 -22.37 -23.05 -15.89
N PRO A 74 -21.72 -24.23 -15.81
CA PRO A 74 -22.27 -25.33 -15.04
C PRO A 74 -21.97 -25.11 -13.56
N HIS A 75 -22.88 -24.45 -12.85
CA HIS A 75 -22.87 -24.35 -11.38
C HIS A 75 -23.15 -25.69 -10.64
N SER A 76 -23.09 -26.85 -11.30
CA SER A 76 -23.63 -28.09 -10.71
C SER A 76 -22.71 -29.29 -10.61
N LEU A 77 -21.46 -29.30 -11.10
CA LEU A 77 -20.51 -30.38 -10.78
C LEU A 77 -19.95 -30.20 -9.36
N LYS A 78 -20.75 -30.56 -8.34
CA LYS A 78 -20.40 -30.45 -6.92
C LYS A 78 -19.49 -31.58 -6.40
N GLY A 79 -19.22 -32.61 -7.21
CA GLY A 79 -18.29 -33.67 -6.83
C GLY A 79 -17.86 -34.50 -8.03
N LEU A 80 -16.56 -34.53 -8.30
CA LEU A 80 -15.96 -35.48 -9.22
C LEU A 80 -15.14 -36.45 -8.37
N SER A 81 -15.55 -37.72 -8.34
CA SER A 81 -14.87 -38.75 -7.55
C SER A 81 -14.39 -39.85 -8.49
N MET A 82 -13.07 -39.99 -8.59
CA MET A 82 -12.42 -41.02 -9.38
C MET A 82 -11.84 -42.04 -8.42
N THR A 83 -12.32 -43.28 -8.50
CA THR A 83 -11.82 -44.40 -7.71
C THR A 83 -11.11 -45.36 -8.66
N LEU A 84 -9.79 -45.47 -8.50
CA LEU A 84 -8.96 -46.46 -9.19
C LEU A 84 -8.89 -47.70 -8.30
N SER A 85 -9.44 -48.84 -8.75
CA SER A 85 -9.29 -50.13 -8.06
C SER A 85 -8.30 -51.02 -8.83
N CYS A 86 -7.33 -51.57 -8.12
CA CYS A 86 -6.28 -52.44 -8.68
C CYS A 86 -6.39 -53.83 -8.06
N ASP A 87 -7.30 -54.66 -8.53
CA ASP A 87 -7.34 -56.07 -8.16
C ASP A 87 -6.91 -56.96 -9.34
N GLY A 88 -5.68 -57.47 -9.27
CA GLY A 88 -5.15 -58.42 -10.25
C GLY A 88 -3.75 -58.96 -9.87
N PRO A 89 -3.50 -60.28 -10.00
CA PRO A 89 -2.28 -60.92 -9.50
C PRO A 89 -1.06 -60.65 -10.41
N ARG A 90 0.11 -60.46 -9.78
CA ARG A 90 1.40 -60.05 -10.39
C ARG A 90 1.85 -60.91 -11.59
N PRO A 91 2.61 -60.32 -12.55
CA PRO A 91 4.02 -60.77 -12.69
C PRO A 91 5.07 -59.67 -13.07
N CYS A 92 6.33 -60.00 -12.76
CA CYS A 92 7.64 -59.51 -13.24
C CYS A 92 8.14 -58.06 -12.96
N CYS A 93 9.33 -58.00 -12.33
CA CYS A 93 9.93 -56.91 -11.55
C CYS A 93 10.51 -55.68 -12.30
N VAL A 94 10.34 -55.57 -13.62
CA VAL A 94 10.81 -54.40 -14.40
C VAL A 94 9.66 -53.72 -15.13
N GLU A 95 8.78 -54.49 -15.77
CA GLU A 95 7.51 -54.00 -16.35
C GLU A 95 6.55 -53.45 -15.30
N THR A 96 6.44 -54.06 -14.11
CA THR A 96 5.60 -53.51 -13.03
C THR A 96 6.13 -52.19 -12.46
N LYS A 97 7.43 -51.93 -12.54
CA LYS A 97 8.03 -50.63 -12.13
C LYS A 97 7.81 -49.55 -13.19
N LEU A 98 7.95 -49.88 -14.48
CA LEU A 98 7.64 -48.99 -15.60
C LEU A 98 6.13 -48.68 -15.69
N ARG A 99 5.26 -49.69 -15.58
CA ARG A 99 3.79 -49.53 -15.56
C ARG A 99 3.30 -48.70 -14.38
N ARG A 100 3.94 -48.83 -13.21
CA ARG A 100 3.69 -47.94 -12.05
C ARG A 100 4.16 -46.50 -12.31
N ALA A 101 5.29 -46.30 -12.97
CA ALA A 101 5.80 -44.97 -13.28
C ALA A 101 4.87 -44.22 -14.26
N ASP A 102 4.40 -44.88 -15.32
CA ASP A 102 3.45 -44.28 -16.28
C ASP A 102 2.10 -43.95 -15.63
N SER A 103 1.63 -44.83 -14.73
CA SER A 103 0.42 -44.61 -13.93
C SER A 103 0.55 -43.40 -13.00
N ILE A 104 1.72 -43.22 -12.37
CA ILE A 104 1.98 -42.08 -11.47
C ILE A 104 2.10 -40.77 -12.25
N ILE A 105 2.73 -40.78 -13.43
CA ILE A 105 2.83 -39.61 -14.32
C ILE A 105 1.45 -39.14 -14.77
N LEU A 106 0.57 -40.06 -15.16
CA LEU A 106 -0.82 -39.77 -15.53
C LEU A 106 -1.64 -39.20 -14.36
N VAL A 107 -1.50 -39.78 -13.16
CA VAL A 107 -2.15 -39.28 -11.94
C VAL A 107 -1.66 -37.87 -11.61
N LEU A 108 -0.35 -37.61 -11.63
CA LEU A 108 0.20 -36.28 -11.41
C LEU A 108 -0.32 -35.29 -12.46
N HIS A 109 -0.24 -35.62 -13.75
CA HIS A 109 -0.71 -34.73 -14.82
C HIS A 109 -2.19 -34.35 -14.66
N SER A 110 -3.04 -35.32 -14.27
CA SER A 110 -4.45 -35.04 -13.96
C SER A 110 -4.64 -34.14 -12.73
N LEU A 111 -3.84 -34.34 -11.68
CA LEU A 111 -3.90 -33.52 -10.45
C LEU A 111 -3.40 -32.09 -10.69
N TYR A 112 -2.35 -31.89 -11.47
CA TYR A 112 -1.85 -30.55 -11.84
C TYR A 112 -2.87 -29.79 -12.72
N GLN A 113 -3.55 -30.45 -13.67
CA GLN A 113 -4.60 -29.80 -14.46
C GLN A 113 -5.83 -29.44 -13.63
N VAL A 114 -6.22 -30.30 -12.68
CA VAL A 114 -7.34 -30.05 -11.77
C VAL A 114 -7.00 -28.91 -10.81
N LYS A 115 -5.75 -28.80 -10.35
CA LYS A 115 -5.26 -27.68 -9.56
C LYS A 115 -5.45 -26.35 -10.28
N ASP A 116 -4.99 -26.22 -11.53
CA ASP A 116 -5.07 -24.94 -12.25
C ASP A 116 -6.53 -24.50 -12.42
N TYR A 117 -7.43 -25.44 -12.70
CA TYR A 117 -8.88 -25.17 -12.73
C TYR A 117 -9.43 -24.70 -11.37
N ILE A 118 -9.02 -25.34 -10.27
CA ILE A 118 -9.48 -25.03 -8.91
C ILE A 118 -9.00 -23.65 -8.44
N VAL A 119 -7.74 -23.32 -8.71
CA VAL A 119 -7.13 -22.01 -8.37
C VAL A 119 -7.83 -20.89 -9.16
N THR A 120 -8.02 -21.07 -10.46
CA THR A 120 -8.66 -20.05 -11.32
C THR A 120 -10.11 -19.78 -10.93
N ASN A 121 -10.79 -20.77 -10.33
CA ASN A 121 -12.18 -20.66 -9.87
C ASN A 121 -12.33 -20.34 -8.37
N GLY A 122 -11.24 -20.08 -7.65
CA GLY A 122 -11.28 -19.65 -6.24
C GLY A 122 -11.77 -20.71 -5.23
N LEU A 123 -11.69 -22.00 -5.57
CA LEU A 123 -12.13 -23.11 -4.73
C LEU A 123 -11.06 -23.51 -3.70
N ARG A 124 -10.97 -22.73 -2.61
CA ARG A 124 -9.86 -22.77 -1.64
C ARG A 124 -9.68 -24.12 -0.92
N LYS A 125 -10.78 -24.80 -0.56
CA LYS A 125 -10.73 -26.08 0.19
C LYS A 125 -10.25 -27.22 -0.69
N GLU A 126 -10.77 -27.25 -1.91
CA GLU A 126 -10.45 -28.22 -2.94
C GLU A 126 -9.00 -28.02 -3.42
N SER A 127 -8.50 -26.78 -3.43
CA SER A 127 -7.10 -26.45 -3.72
C SER A 127 -6.17 -27.10 -2.70
N PHE A 128 -6.43 -26.90 -1.41
CA PHE A 128 -5.64 -27.50 -0.34
C PHE A 128 -5.62 -29.04 -0.42
N GLN A 129 -6.76 -29.67 -0.68
CA GLN A 129 -6.84 -31.13 -0.80
C GLN A 129 -6.14 -31.67 -2.05
N ALA A 130 -6.20 -30.94 -3.16
CA ALA A 130 -5.48 -31.29 -4.38
C ALA A 130 -3.97 -31.26 -4.14
N TRP A 131 -3.47 -30.19 -3.51
CA TRP A 131 -2.07 -30.05 -3.16
C TRP A 131 -1.60 -31.07 -2.13
N GLU A 132 -2.41 -31.43 -1.13
CA GLU A 132 -2.08 -32.50 -0.18
C GLU A 132 -1.87 -33.85 -0.89
N ARG A 133 -2.70 -34.15 -1.90
CA ARG A 133 -2.57 -35.37 -2.71
C ARG A 133 -1.34 -35.34 -3.62
N ILE A 134 -1.08 -34.22 -4.30
CA ILE A 134 0.12 -34.02 -5.11
C ILE A 134 1.36 -34.22 -4.24
N LEU A 135 1.39 -33.57 -3.07
CA LEU A 135 2.50 -33.65 -2.13
C LEU A 135 2.76 -35.09 -1.66
N ARG A 136 1.71 -35.86 -1.35
CA ARG A 136 1.83 -37.27 -0.94
C ARG A 136 2.48 -38.10 -2.05
N VAL A 137 2.01 -37.97 -3.29
CA VAL A 137 2.54 -38.72 -4.44
C VAL A 137 3.99 -38.33 -4.72
N GLN A 138 4.32 -37.03 -4.67
CA GLN A 138 5.69 -36.55 -4.89
C GLN A 138 6.66 -37.01 -3.79
N ARG A 139 6.20 -37.12 -2.54
CA ARG A 139 7.03 -37.69 -1.44
C ARG A 139 7.39 -39.15 -1.71
N GLU A 140 6.42 -39.95 -2.15
CA GLU A 140 6.67 -41.36 -2.48
C GLU A 140 7.62 -41.50 -3.68
N LEU A 141 7.46 -40.64 -4.69
CA LEU A 141 8.37 -40.60 -5.84
C LEU A 141 9.79 -40.17 -5.47
N ALA A 142 9.94 -39.21 -4.56
CA ALA A 142 11.25 -38.78 -4.06
C ALA A 142 11.97 -39.88 -3.27
N LEU A 143 11.25 -40.80 -2.61
CA LEU A 143 11.86 -41.98 -1.98
C LEU A 143 12.44 -42.97 -3.01
N VAL A 144 11.87 -43.01 -4.22
CA VAL A 144 12.26 -43.97 -5.27
C VAL A 144 13.36 -43.41 -6.16
N ASN A 145 13.32 -42.12 -6.49
CA ASN A 145 14.37 -41.43 -7.25
C ASN A 145 14.56 -40.01 -6.69
N PRO A 146 15.39 -39.85 -5.65
CA PRO A 146 15.54 -38.58 -4.95
C PRO A 146 15.96 -37.44 -5.89
N ILE A 147 17.02 -37.65 -6.66
CA ILE A 147 17.63 -36.61 -7.51
C ILE A 147 16.65 -36.12 -8.59
N LYS A 148 15.88 -37.02 -9.21
CA LYS A 148 14.96 -36.65 -10.30
C LYS A 148 13.65 -36.02 -9.80
N ASN A 149 13.17 -36.43 -8.62
CA ASN A 149 11.83 -36.08 -8.14
C ASN A 149 11.83 -34.99 -7.05
N GLN A 150 13.00 -34.59 -6.57
CA GLN A 150 13.16 -33.50 -5.61
C GLN A 150 12.64 -32.15 -6.13
N PHE A 151 12.76 -31.87 -7.43
CA PHE A 151 12.21 -30.64 -8.05
C PHE A 151 10.68 -30.61 -7.99
N PHE A 152 10.03 -31.70 -8.41
CA PHE A 152 8.58 -31.80 -8.38
C PHE A 152 8.00 -31.85 -6.97
N LEU A 153 8.75 -32.42 -6.01
CA LEU A 153 8.41 -32.36 -4.60
C LEU A 153 8.47 -30.93 -4.05
N LEU A 154 9.46 -30.15 -4.49
CA LEU A 154 9.61 -28.74 -4.14
C LEU A 154 8.50 -27.87 -4.73
N GLU A 155 8.13 -28.11 -5.99
CA GLU A 155 6.98 -27.47 -6.64
C GLU A 155 5.67 -27.80 -5.92
N ALA A 156 5.52 -29.05 -5.46
CA ALA A 156 4.36 -29.47 -4.68
C ALA A 156 4.30 -28.82 -3.29
N LEU A 157 5.45 -28.57 -2.67
CA LEU A 157 5.54 -27.86 -1.39
C LEU A 157 5.22 -26.38 -1.55
N ASP A 158 5.74 -25.71 -2.59
CA ASP A 158 5.44 -24.31 -2.93
C ASP A 158 3.94 -24.12 -3.17
N GLY A 159 3.35 -25.01 -3.96
CA GLY A 159 1.92 -25.03 -4.19
C GLY A 159 1.06 -25.26 -2.96
N MET A 160 1.52 -26.11 -2.05
CA MET A 160 0.84 -26.36 -0.78
C MET A 160 0.91 -25.12 0.13
N VAL A 161 2.02 -24.38 0.09
CA VAL A 161 2.16 -23.09 0.78
C VAL A 161 1.13 -22.09 0.26
N ASP A 162 0.99 -21.92 -1.06
CA ASP A 162 -0.04 -21.06 -1.68
C ASP A 162 -1.46 -21.46 -1.23
N ALA A 163 -1.74 -22.76 -1.24
CA ALA A 163 -3.05 -23.27 -0.85
C ALA A 163 -3.35 -23.04 0.63
N ILE A 164 -2.35 -23.09 1.52
CA ILE A 164 -2.53 -22.78 2.94
C ILE A 164 -2.72 -21.28 3.18
N GLU A 165 -2.06 -20.42 2.39
CA GLU A 165 -2.27 -18.97 2.47
C GLU A 165 -3.68 -18.56 2.07
N ASP A 166 -4.19 -19.18 1.00
CA ASP A 166 -5.56 -18.96 0.51
C ASP A 166 -6.62 -19.57 1.45
N PHE A 167 -6.33 -20.75 1.99
CA PHE A 167 -7.19 -21.52 2.89
C PHE A 167 -6.89 -21.18 4.36
N TRP A 168 -7.48 -20.07 4.82
CA TRP A 168 -7.35 -19.50 6.17
C TRP A 168 -6.99 -20.47 7.32
N ASN A 169 -5.92 -20.11 8.03
CA ASN A 169 -5.69 -20.30 9.47
C ASN A 169 -5.41 -21.72 9.99
N ILE A 170 -4.44 -22.45 9.40
CA ILE A 170 -3.82 -23.61 10.06
C ILE A 170 -2.31 -23.37 10.26
N PRO A 171 -1.90 -22.61 11.30
CA PRO A 171 -0.49 -22.31 11.59
C PRO A 171 0.38 -23.58 11.67
N TYR A 172 -0.20 -24.67 12.16
CA TYR A 172 0.49 -25.94 12.36
C TYR A 172 0.82 -26.68 11.05
N ALA A 173 -0.12 -26.70 10.10
CA ALA A 173 0.08 -27.33 8.80
C ALA A 173 1.06 -26.51 7.96
N PHE A 174 1.01 -25.18 8.09
CA PHE A 174 1.97 -24.28 7.49
C PHE A 174 3.40 -24.59 7.97
N ASN A 175 3.65 -24.56 9.27
CA ASN A 175 4.99 -24.78 9.85
C ASN A 175 5.59 -26.13 9.47
N ARG A 176 4.81 -27.23 9.48
CA ARG A 176 5.31 -28.56 9.07
C ARG A 176 5.65 -28.65 7.59
N THR A 177 4.84 -28.01 6.74
CA THR A 177 5.06 -28.01 5.28
C THR A 177 6.34 -27.24 4.96
N VAL A 178 6.51 -26.12 5.66
CA VAL A 178 7.72 -25.29 5.69
C VAL A 178 8.95 -26.06 6.14
N GLU A 179 8.92 -26.69 7.32
CA GLU A 179 10.07 -27.46 7.85
C GLU A 179 10.49 -28.58 6.89
N ALA A 180 9.53 -29.24 6.25
CA ALA A 180 9.78 -30.26 5.26
C ALA A 180 10.47 -29.68 4.00
N ALA A 181 10.01 -28.54 3.50
CA ALA A 181 10.61 -27.87 2.35
C ALA A 181 12.03 -27.41 2.62
N VAL A 182 12.28 -26.82 3.79
CA VAL A 182 13.62 -26.40 4.23
C VAL A 182 14.55 -27.61 4.31
N LYS A 183 14.09 -28.73 4.88
CA LYS A 183 14.91 -29.94 5.02
C LYS A 183 15.30 -30.52 3.66
N ILE A 184 14.34 -30.64 2.74
CA ILE A 184 14.57 -31.16 1.39
C ILE A 184 15.56 -30.25 0.64
N CYS A 185 15.41 -28.95 0.77
CA CYS A 185 16.32 -27.99 0.15
C CYS A 185 17.74 -28.04 0.72
N ARG A 186 17.91 -28.23 2.04
CA ARG A 186 19.24 -28.43 2.66
C ARG A 186 19.91 -29.72 2.16
N GLU A 187 19.14 -30.80 2.00
CA GLU A 187 19.62 -32.06 1.45
C GLU A 187 20.07 -31.90 -0.01
N LEU A 188 19.39 -31.05 -0.78
CA LEU A 188 19.68 -30.72 -2.17
C LEU A 188 20.89 -29.78 -2.34
N ASP A 189 21.03 -28.78 -1.49
CA ASP A 189 22.17 -27.86 -1.50
C ASP A 189 23.50 -28.62 -1.25
N ASN A 190 23.46 -29.60 -0.35
CA ASN A 190 24.59 -30.52 -0.12
C ASN A 190 24.95 -31.40 -1.33
N GLN A 191 24.05 -31.51 -2.32
CA GLN A 191 24.30 -32.25 -3.57
C GLN A 191 24.85 -31.35 -4.70
N GLY A 192 25.02 -30.05 -4.45
CA GLY A 192 25.78 -29.14 -5.32
C GLY A 192 25.10 -28.74 -6.63
N VAL A 193 23.75 -28.68 -6.65
CA VAL A 193 22.99 -28.32 -7.86
C VAL A 193 22.40 -26.89 -7.74
N PRO A 194 22.94 -25.88 -8.44
CA PRO A 194 22.61 -24.45 -8.24
C PRO A 194 21.15 -24.04 -8.49
N ALA A 195 20.42 -24.80 -9.32
CA ALA A 195 19.01 -24.54 -9.62
C ALA A 195 18.10 -24.75 -8.39
N PHE A 196 18.49 -25.64 -7.47
CA PHE A 196 17.71 -25.93 -6.27
C PHE A 196 17.91 -24.90 -5.17
N THR A 197 19.07 -24.25 -5.12
CA THR A 197 19.33 -23.18 -4.15
C THR A 197 18.48 -21.94 -4.45
N LEU A 198 18.09 -21.71 -5.71
CA LEU A 198 17.11 -20.67 -6.09
C LEU A 198 15.69 -21.01 -5.64
N HIS A 199 15.26 -22.24 -5.86
CA HIS A 199 13.94 -22.70 -5.42
C HIS A 199 13.82 -22.68 -3.89
N LEU A 200 14.88 -23.06 -3.18
CA LEU A 200 14.98 -22.92 -1.73
C LEU A 200 14.74 -21.47 -1.30
N VAL A 201 15.35 -20.51 -1.99
CA VAL A 201 15.19 -19.10 -1.68
C VAL A 201 13.79 -18.60 -1.99
N ASP A 202 13.18 -19.00 -3.09
CA ASP A 202 11.81 -18.59 -3.43
C ASP A 202 10.79 -19.12 -2.42
N VAL A 203 10.93 -20.39 -2.01
CA VAL A 203 10.12 -21.00 -0.94
C VAL A 203 10.34 -20.27 0.37
N LEU A 204 11.59 -20.02 0.76
CA LEU A 204 11.92 -19.28 1.98
C LEU A 204 11.36 -17.85 1.95
N GLN A 205 11.50 -17.13 0.85
CA GLN A 205 11.00 -15.76 0.66
C GLN A 205 9.46 -15.70 0.72
N ARG A 206 8.75 -16.67 0.13
CA ARG A 206 7.29 -16.75 0.27
C ARG A 206 6.87 -17.03 1.70
N MET A 207 7.60 -17.91 2.39
CA MET A 207 7.38 -18.20 3.80
C MET A 207 7.58 -16.97 4.70
N VAL A 208 8.51 -16.07 4.36
CA VAL A 208 8.67 -14.78 5.05
C VAL A 208 7.38 -13.95 5.02
N VAL A 209 6.76 -13.82 3.85
CA VAL A 209 5.59 -12.97 3.62
C VAL A 209 4.35 -13.53 4.32
N SER A 210 4.19 -14.85 4.33
CA SER A 210 3.06 -15.54 4.95
C SER A 210 3.10 -15.51 6.49
N HIS A 211 4.29 -15.55 7.07
CA HIS A 211 4.52 -15.62 8.52
C HIS A 211 4.24 -14.32 9.27
N PHE A 212 4.05 -13.20 8.57
CA PHE A 212 3.53 -11.97 9.18
C PHE A 212 2.17 -12.14 9.90
N ARG A 213 1.55 -13.33 9.82
CA ARG A 213 0.25 -13.70 10.39
C ARG A 213 0.28 -14.72 11.56
N PHE A 214 1.44 -15.24 12.02
CA PHE A 214 1.46 -16.38 12.98
C PHE A 214 2.37 -16.22 14.22
N GLU A 215 2.04 -16.96 15.30
CA GLU A 215 2.36 -16.69 16.73
C GLU A 215 3.77 -17.07 17.25
N ARG A 216 4.71 -17.57 16.44
CA ARG A 216 6.06 -17.99 16.91
C ARG A 216 7.21 -17.47 16.04
N PRO A 217 7.71 -16.23 16.27
CA PRO A 217 8.71 -15.62 15.42
C PRO A 217 10.17 -16.06 15.72
N GLU A 218 10.45 -16.67 16.88
CA GLU A 218 11.81 -17.06 17.30
C GLU A 218 12.41 -18.18 16.43
N ASP A 219 11.61 -19.20 16.12
CA ASP A 219 12.03 -20.38 15.34
C ASP A 219 12.52 -19.99 13.93
N PHE A 220 12.02 -18.87 13.40
CA PHE A 220 12.34 -18.41 12.06
C PHE A 220 13.61 -17.58 11.98
N VAL A 221 14.07 -16.96 13.06
CA VAL A 221 15.29 -16.12 13.04
C VAL A 221 16.51 -16.93 12.57
N ALA A 222 16.64 -18.18 13.02
CA ALA A 222 17.70 -19.08 12.57
C ALA A 222 17.58 -19.39 11.08
N LEU A 223 16.36 -19.64 10.60
CA LEU A 223 16.08 -19.92 9.20
C LEU A 223 16.42 -18.73 8.29
N TYR A 224 16.06 -17.51 8.69
CA TYR A 224 16.42 -16.29 7.97
C TYR A 224 17.93 -16.10 7.88
N ARG A 225 18.65 -16.30 8.99
CA ARG A 225 20.10 -16.18 9.02
C ARG A 225 20.76 -17.19 8.09
N ASP A 226 20.31 -18.44 8.12
CA ASP A 226 20.80 -19.49 7.22
C ASP A 226 20.56 -19.11 5.75
N THR A 227 19.34 -18.66 5.43
CA THR A 227 18.94 -18.21 4.10
C THR A 227 19.85 -17.10 3.57
N ILE A 228 20.03 -16.06 4.39
CA ILE A 228 20.88 -14.90 4.08
C ILE A 228 22.33 -15.36 3.89
N ASN A 229 22.83 -16.27 4.73
CA ASN A 229 24.19 -16.79 4.62
C ASN A 229 24.41 -17.62 3.34
N THR A 230 23.44 -18.45 2.97
CA THR A 230 23.49 -19.24 1.72
C THR A 230 23.45 -18.32 0.50
N LEU A 231 22.53 -17.36 0.48
CA LEU A 231 22.44 -16.35 -0.58
C LEU A 231 23.69 -15.48 -0.68
N ARG A 232 24.28 -15.09 0.45
CA ARG A 232 25.55 -14.36 0.48
C ARG A 232 26.66 -15.17 -0.18
N LYS A 233 26.79 -16.46 0.16
CA LYS A 233 27.78 -17.36 -0.46
C LYS A 233 27.57 -17.46 -1.97
N LEU A 234 26.34 -17.72 -2.40
CA LEU A 234 26.02 -17.83 -3.83
C LEU A 234 26.33 -16.55 -4.58
N ALA A 235 25.90 -15.39 -4.07
CA ALA A 235 26.16 -14.10 -4.69
C ALA A 235 27.67 -13.78 -4.79
N THR A 236 28.49 -14.26 -3.85
CA THR A 236 29.95 -14.10 -3.93
C THR A 236 30.65 -15.08 -4.86
N GLN A 237 30.10 -16.29 -5.04
CA GLN A 237 30.72 -17.36 -5.83
C GLN A 237 30.31 -17.31 -7.30
N HIS A 238 29.06 -16.91 -7.54
CA HIS A 238 28.44 -16.81 -8.84
C HIS A 238 28.00 -15.36 -8.96
N ASP A 239 28.80 -14.52 -9.63
CA ASP A 239 28.51 -13.09 -9.90
C ASP A 239 27.34 -12.97 -10.90
N PHE A 240 26.19 -13.49 -10.50
CA PHE A 240 24.97 -13.57 -11.27
C PHE A 240 23.96 -12.63 -10.61
N GLU A 241 23.48 -11.67 -11.40
CA GLU A 241 22.58 -10.58 -11.02
C GLU A 241 21.37 -11.09 -10.22
N GLU A 242 20.82 -12.24 -10.60
CA GLU A 242 19.64 -12.85 -9.98
C GLU A 242 19.88 -13.32 -8.53
N TYR A 243 21.06 -13.89 -8.23
CA TYR A 243 21.41 -14.31 -6.86
C TYR A 243 21.60 -13.11 -5.96
N THR A 244 22.30 -12.09 -6.46
CA THR A 244 22.54 -10.84 -5.73
C THR A 244 21.24 -10.08 -5.47
N ALA A 245 20.30 -10.06 -6.43
CA ALA A 245 18.99 -9.45 -6.24
C ALA A 245 18.14 -10.20 -5.21
N ARG A 246 18.15 -11.54 -5.23
CA ARG A 246 17.48 -12.34 -4.20
C ARG A 246 18.09 -12.17 -2.82
N PHE A 247 19.42 -12.02 -2.75
CA PHE A 247 20.12 -11.72 -1.50
C PHE A 247 19.68 -10.37 -0.92
N GLY A 248 19.64 -9.30 -1.73
CA GLY A 248 19.14 -7.98 -1.32
C GLY A 248 17.71 -8.04 -0.80
N ARG A 249 16.82 -8.77 -1.49
CA ARG A 249 15.43 -8.96 -1.07
C ARG A 249 15.33 -9.69 0.28
N ALA A 250 16.09 -10.75 0.47
CA ALA A 250 16.09 -11.50 1.74
C ALA A 250 16.54 -10.64 2.93
N LEU A 251 17.55 -9.77 2.74
CA LEU A 251 17.99 -8.82 3.77
C LEU A 251 16.89 -7.82 4.13
N ASP A 252 16.24 -7.24 3.13
CA ASP A 252 15.14 -6.30 3.29
C ASP A 252 13.97 -6.91 4.07
N ASP A 253 13.51 -8.09 3.62
CA ASP A 253 12.39 -8.81 4.20
C ASP A 253 12.67 -9.22 5.65
N PHE A 254 13.90 -9.70 5.92
CA PHE A 254 14.30 -10.04 7.28
C PHE A 254 14.38 -8.81 8.19
N SER A 255 14.88 -7.68 7.70
CA SER A 255 14.93 -6.44 8.48
C SER A 255 13.52 -5.95 8.85
N MET A 256 12.55 -6.11 7.95
CA MET A 256 11.14 -5.77 8.18
C MET A 256 10.50 -6.73 9.19
N PHE A 257 10.79 -8.03 9.08
CA PHE A 257 10.35 -9.04 10.03
C PHE A 257 10.82 -8.73 11.46
N LEU A 258 12.12 -8.43 11.62
CA LEU A 258 12.70 -8.08 12.92
C LEU A 258 12.08 -6.80 13.51
N LEU A 259 11.88 -5.75 12.69
CA LEU A 259 11.27 -4.49 13.14
C LEU A 259 9.80 -4.66 13.58
N LYS A 260 9.01 -5.43 12.82
CA LYS A 260 7.61 -5.65 13.18
C LYS A 260 7.48 -6.50 14.44
N SER A 261 8.35 -7.49 14.58
CA SER A 261 8.37 -8.38 15.74
C SER A 261 8.81 -7.63 17.01
N SER A 262 9.72 -6.66 16.91
CA SER A 262 10.12 -5.82 18.05
C SER A 262 9.04 -4.80 18.46
N LYS A 263 8.20 -4.33 17.52
CA LYS A 263 7.10 -3.38 17.79
C LYS A 263 5.80 -4.04 18.28
N SER A 264 5.67 -5.36 18.22
CA SER A 264 4.47 -6.07 18.69
C SER A 264 4.43 -6.11 20.22
N SER A 265 3.67 -5.18 20.81
CA SER A 265 3.49 -5.02 22.26
C SER A 265 2.91 -6.25 22.99
N TYR A 266 2.38 -7.23 22.24
CA TYR A 266 1.77 -8.44 22.81
C TYR A 266 2.78 -9.48 23.30
N MET A 267 4.05 -9.40 22.89
CA MET A 267 5.03 -10.46 23.16
C MET A 267 6.20 -10.03 24.06
N GLY A 268 6.47 -8.73 24.25
CA GLY A 268 7.56 -8.26 25.14
C GLY A 268 8.97 -8.77 24.78
N ILE A 269 9.13 -9.44 23.62
CA ILE A 269 10.37 -10.07 23.18
C ILE A 269 10.99 -9.19 22.09
N SER A 270 12.12 -8.56 22.43
CA SER A 270 12.98 -7.90 21.44
C SER A 270 13.84 -8.97 20.75
N LEU A 271 13.39 -9.51 19.62
CA LEU A 271 14.11 -10.55 18.86
C LEU A 271 15.50 -10.09 18.35
N SER A 272 15.73 -8.80 18.26
CA SER A 272 17.02 -8.22 17.88
C SER A 272 17.13 -6.77 18.34
N SER A 273 18.35 -6.30 18.64
CA SER A 273 18.59 -4.88 18.86
C SER A 273 18.38 -4.06 17.59
N GLU A 274 18.03 -2.79 17.76
CA GLU A 274 17.89 -1.83 16.64
C GLU A 274 19.15 -1.78 15.77
N SER A 275 20.34 -1.92 16.36
CA SER A 275 21.62 -1.99 15.64
C SER A 275 21.72 -3.18 14.66
N VAL A 276 21.16 -4.34 15.00
CA VAL A 276 21.16 -5.51 14.11
C VAL A 276 20.28 -5.26 12.89
N ILE A 277 19.11 -4.64 13.09
CA ILE A 277 18.20 -4.26 12.01
C ILE A 277 18.88 -3.24 11.08
N THR A 278 19.53 -2.21 11.64
CA THR A 278 20.29 -1.21 10.88
C THR A 278 21.39 -1.85 10.05
N ASN A 279 22.12 -2.85 10.57
CA ASN A 279 23.17 -3.55 9.82
C ASN A 279 22.60 -4.31 8.61
N TYR A 280 21.49 -5.04 8.76
CA TYR A 280 20.84 -5.73 7.63
C TYR A 280 20.34 -4.74 6.58
N ARG A 281 19.77 -3.60 6.99
CA ARG A 281 19.32 -2.55 6.06
C ARG A 281 20.50 -1.90 5.33
N ARG A 282 21.62 -1.66 6.01
CA ARG A 282 22.83 -1.13 5.38
C ARG A 282 23.40 -2.10 4.33
N GLU A 283 23.49 -3.38 4.67
CA GLU A 283 23.92 -4.41 3.71
C GLU A 283 22.95 -4.52 2.52
N ALA A 284 21.64 -4.42 2.74
CA ALA A 284 20.65 -4.39 1.66
C ALA A 284 20.88 -3.22 0.71
N VAL A 285 21.08 -2.01 1.25
CA VAL A 285 21.41 -0.81 0.44
C VAL A 285 22.67 -1.02 -0.38
N ASP A 286 23.74 -1.58 0.21
CA ASP A 286 24.99 -1.84 -0.52
C ASP A 286 24.82 -2.88 -1.64
N VAL A 287 23.96 -3.89 -1.43
CA VAL A 287 23.60 -4.86 -2.47
C VAL A 287 22.82 -4.18 -3.60
N TRP A 288 21.79 -3.40 -3.27
CA TRP A 288 20.97 -2.72 -4.28
C TRP A 288 21.73 -1.63 -5.03
N ARG A 289 22.66 -0.91 -4.39
CA ARG A 289 23.54 0.05 -5.07
C ARG A 289 24.43 -0.64 -6.09
N ARG A 290 25.05 -1.78 -5.73
CA ARG A 290 25.86 -2.57 -6.67
C ARG A 290 25.06 -3.04 -7.87
N LEU A 291 23.84 -3.51 -7.65
CA LEU A 291 22.92 -3.91 -8.72
C LEU A 291 22.47 -2.74 -9.59
N ALA A 292 22.17 -1.58 -8.98
CA ALA A 292 21.77 -0.38 -9.72
C ALA A 292 22.90 0.19 -10.59
N ILE A 293 24.17 -0.03 -10.24
CA ILE A 293 25.32 0.30 -11.11
C ILE A 293 25.33 -0.56 -12.38
N GLN A 294 24.96 -1.83 -12.26
CA GLN A 294 24.91 -2.76 -13.40
C GLN A 294 23.65 -2.55 -14.27
N ASN A 295 22.50 -2.39 -13.61
CA ASN A 295 21.20 -2.24 -14.24
C ASN A 295 20.36 -1.22 -13.46
N LEU A 296 20.54 0.06 -13.80
CA LEU A 296 19.87 1.16 -13.12
C LEU A 296 18.33 0.99 -13.19
N HIS A 297 17.79 0.70 -14.37
CA HIS A 297 16.34 0.59 -14.57
C HIS A 297 15.70 -0.52 -13.72
N GLY A 298 16.30 -1.71 -13.67
CA GLY A 298 15.75 -2.85 -12.94
C GLY A 298 15.76 -2.68 -11.42
N TYR A 299 16.73 -1.95 -10.88
CA TYR A 299 17.01 -1.93 -9.44
C TYR A 299 16.88 -0.57 -8.75
N THR A 300 16.54 0.50 -9.48
CA THR A 300 16.29 1.80 -8.86
C THR A 300 15.15 1.73 -7.83
N LEU A 301 14.03 1.06 -8.14
CA LEU A 301 12.90 0.98 -7.21
C LEU A 301 13.20 0.15 -5.93
N PRO A 302 13.83 -1.04 -6.02
CA PRO A 302 14.34 -1.74 -4.83
C PRO A 302 15.33 -0.90 -4.02
N LEU A 303 16.26 -0.20 -4.67
CA LEU A 303 17.23 0.66 -4.00
C LEU A 303 16.56 1.78 -3.22
N ILE A 304 15.62 2.52 -3.83
CA ILE A 304 14.83 3.55 -3.16
C ILE A 304 14.19 3.02 -1.89
N LYS A 305 13.49 1.88 -1.97
CA LYS A 305 12.81 1.28 -0.80
C LYS A 305 13.78 0.92 0.31
N ALA A 306 14.97 0.40 -0.04
CA ALA A 306 15.99 0.07 0.94
C ALA A 306 16.59 1.34 1.59
N LEU A 307 16.82 2.40 0.81
CA LEU A 307 17.29 3.70 1.30
C LEU A 307 16.30 4.32 2.29
N ASP A 308 15.00 4.34 1.96
CA ASP A 308 13.95 4.88 2.83
C ASP A 308 13.87 4.11 4.15
N ARG A 309 13.94 2.78 4.10
CA ARG A 309 13.97 1.92 5.30
C ARG A 309 15.19 2.18 6.16
N LEU A 310 16.37 2.29 5.57
CA LEU A 310 17.59 2.58 6.34
C LEU A 310 17.50 3.98 6.96
N ALA A 311 17.01 4.96 6.21
CA ALA A 311 16.82 6.32 6.68
C ALA A 311 15.81 6.42 7.83
N GLU A 312 14.80 5.55 7.87
CA GLU A 312 13.86 5.43 8.99
C GLU A 312 14.53 4.90 10.27
N CYS A 313 15.47 3.96 10.17
CA CYS A 313 16.24 3.47 11.33
C CYS A 313 17.20 4.52 11.88
N LEU A 314 17.81 5.32 11.00
CA LEU A 314 18.85 6.26 11.37
C LEU A 314 18.32 7.59 11.93
N VAL A 315 17.02 7.83 11.86
CA VAL A 315 16.35 9.08 12.29
C VAL A 315 16.85 9.63 13.63
N TRP A 316 17.00 8.75 14.61
CA TRP A 316 17.35 9.12 15.99
C TRP A 316 18.82 8.84 16.33
N GLN A 317 19.57 8.27 15.38
CA GLN A 317 20.97 7.85 15.56
C GLN A 317 21.92 8.78 14.80
N ASP A 318 21.69 8.93 13.50
CA ASP A 318 22.44 9.81 12.62
C ASP A 318 21.50 10.44 11.58
N ILE A 319 21.03 11.64 11.91
CA ILE A 319 20.15 12.40 11.04
C ILE A 319 20.82 12.84 9.73
N VAL A 320 22.14 13.05 9.74
CA VAL A 320 22.88 13.50 8.55
C VAL A 320 22.92 12.36 7.54
N GLU A 321 23.27 11.15 7.99
CA GLU A 321 23.22 9.94 7.17
C GLU A 321 21.80 9.68 6.66
N ALA A 322 20.79 9.73 7.54
CA ALA A 322 19.38 9.55 7.15
C ALA A 322 18.91 10.54 6.07
N THR A 323 19.37 11.80 6.14
CA THR A 323 19.03 12.83 5.15
C THR A 323 19.69 12.55 3.80
N LYS A 324 20.98 12.18 3.80
CA LYS A 324 21.69 11.81 2.57
C LYS A 324 21.04 10.63 1.85
N LEU A 325 20.61 9.61 2.60
CA LEU A 325 19.92 8.44 2.04
C LEU A 325 18.58 8.81 1.40
N ARG A 326 17.80 9.67 2.05
CA ARG A 326 16.54 10.20 1.50
C ARG A 326 16.76 11.01 0.22
N LEU A 327 17.80 11.84 0.17
CA LEU A 327 18.16 12.59 -1.04
C LEU A 327 18.60 11.68 -2.19
N GLU A 328 19.31 10.59 -1.89
CA GLU A 328 19.63 9.55 -2.88
C GLU A 328 18.34 8.87 -3.39
N ALA A 329 17.38 8.58 -2.52
CA ALA A 329 16.08 8.04 -2.91
C ALA A 329 15.30 9.00 -3.83
N VAL A 330 15.31 10.30 -3.52
CA VAL A 330 14.74 11.36 -4.38
C VAL A 330 15.40 11.36 -5.76
N ASN A 331 16.73 11.23 -5.84
CA ASN A 331 17.42 11.12 -7.13
C ASN A 331 17.01 9.87 -7.91
N GLY A 332 16.78 8.76 -7.22
CA GLY A 332 16.20 7.55 -7.81
C GLY A 332 14.81 7.80 -8.39
N TRP A 333 13.93 8.46 -7.63
CA TRP A 333 12.60 8.84 -8.12
C TRP A 333 12.66 9.80 -9.30
N ARG A 334 13.59 10.78 -9.29
CA ARG A 334 13.81 11.70 -10.42
C ARG A 334 14.18 10.95 -11.70
N ASN A 335 15.08 9.96 -11.59
CA ASN A 335 15.48 9.13 -12.73
C ASN A 335 14.31 8.29 -13.26
N LEU A 336 13.51 7.68 -12.37
CA LEU A 336 12.33 6.90 -12.77
C LEU A 336 11.28 7.79 -13.45
N ALA A 337 11.00 8.97 -12.91
CA ALA A 337 10.06 9.92 -13.49
C ALA A 337 10.55 10.48 -14.84
N ALA A 338 11.86 10.62 -15.05
CA ALA A 338 12.40 11.02 -16.35
C ALA A 338 12.23 9.95 -17.44
N GLN A 339 12.12 8.68 -17.05
CA GLN A 339 11.98 7.54 -17.97
C GLN A 339 10.52 7.20 -18.26
N ASP A 340 9.68 7.26 -17.23
CA ASP A 340 8.24 6.97 -17.31
C ASP A 340 7.49 8.00 -16.43
N PRO A 341 7.27 9.23 -16.95
CA PRO A 341 6.61 10.30 -16.22
C PRO A 341 5.21 9.90 -15.73
N ASP A 342 4.44 9.23 -16.58
CA ASP A 342 3.05 8.85 -16.30
C ASP A 342 2.95 7.94 -15.06
N ARG A 343 3.96 7.10 -14.85
CA ARG A 343 3.97 6.14 -13.73
C ARG A 343 4.56 6.69 -12.43
N TYR A 344 5.55 7.59 -12.51
CA TYR A 344 6.41 7.91 -11.37
C TYR A 344 6.42 9.39 -10.93
N THR A 345 5.81 10.30 -11.69
CA THR A 345 5.84 11.75 -11.39
C THR A 345 5.23 12.08 -10.03
N ILE A 346 4.13 11.42 -9.68
CA ILE A 346 3.41 11.65 -8.40
C ILE A 346 4.27 11.18 -7.22
N GLN A 347 4.87 9.99 -7.31
CA GLN A 347 5.74 9.42 -6.28
C GLN A 347 7.00 10.27 -6.11
N PHE A 348 7.52 10.82 -7.20
CA PHE A 348 8.64 11.75 -7.16
C PHE A 348 8.28 13.05 -6.42
N ALA A 349 7.11 13.64 -6.69
CA ALA A 349 6.65 14.84 -5.98
C ALA A 349 6.47 14.59 -4.47
N TRP A 350 5.89 13.44 -4.09
CA TRP A 350 5.77 13.07 -2.67
C TRP A 350 7.12 12.84 -2.00
N ALA A 351 8.08 12.20 -2.68
CA ALA A 351 9.41 12.01 -2.14
C ALA A 351 10.11 13.34 -1.87
N LEU A 352 10.01 14.31 -2.79
CA LEU A 352 10.54 15.66 -2.59
C LEU A 352 9.93 16.37 -1.37
N GLU A 353 8.60 16.29 -1.21
CA GLU A 353 7.93 16.86 -0.05
C GLU A 353 8.35 16.19 1.26
N GLU A 354 8.48 14.86 1.28
CA GLU A 354 8.89 14.12 2.47
C GLU A 354 10.28 14.57 2.93
N VAL A 355 11.23 14.70 2.00
CA VAL A 355 12.58 15.17 2.33
C VAL A 355 12.57 16.62 2.82
N ALA A 356 11.81 17.50 2.18
CA ALA A 356 11.72 18.89 2.60
C ALA A 356 11.17 19.02 4.04
N GLU A 357 10.09 18.31 4.34
CA GLU A 357 9.48 18.27 5.68
C GLU A 357 10.43 17.64 6.71
N TRP A 358 11.10 16.55 6.33
CA TRP A 358 12.08 15.85 7.16
C TRP A 358 13.18 16.77 7.65
N VAL A 359 13.83 17.44 6.71
CA VAL A 359 14.97 18.31 6.96
C VAL A 359 14.54 19.46 7.86
N LEU A 360 13.34 20.02 7.67
CA LEU A 360 12.86 21.15 8.46
C LEU A 360 12.46 20.77 9.89
N PHE A 361 11.62 19.75 10.07
CA PHE A 361 11.15 19.33 11.39
C PHE A 361 12.33 19.02 12.34
N LYS A 362 13.36 18.39 11.79
CA LYS A 362 14.51 17.92 12.56
C LYS A 362 15.70 18.88 12.58
N ASN A 363 15.76 19.90 11.70
CA ASN A 363 16.73 20.99 11.76
C ASN A 363 16.55 21.94 12.96
N SER A 364 15.55 21.72 13.81
CA SER A 364 15.22 22.69 14.87
C SER A 364 16.23 22.75 16.03
N LYS A 365 17.10 21.75 16.26
CA LYS A 365 18.13 21.82 17.35
C LYS A 365 19.51 21.20 17.07
N PRO A 366 19.68 19.99 16.50
CA PRO A 366 21.00 19.35 16.44
C PRO A 366 21.90 19.82 15.29
N LEU A 367 21.35 19.94 14.06
CA LEU A 367 22.10 20.30 12.86
C LEU A 367 22.62 21.75 12.87
N ARG A 368 21.90 22.67 13.53
CA ARG A 368 22.35 24.06 13.72
C ARG A 368 23.63 24.17 14.57
N ALA A 369 23.88 23.20 15.45
CA ALA A 369 25.08 23.16 16.28
C ALA A 369 26.34 22.72 15.51
N LEU A 370 26.19 22.09 14.35
CA LEU A 370 27.28 21.54 13.53
C LEU A 370 27.65 22.40 12.31
N GLY A 371 27.01 23.56 12.11
CA GLY A 371 27.33 24.49 11.01
C GLY A 371 26.89 24.04 9.61
N THR A 372 26.35 22.83 9.44
CA THR A 372 25.86 22.27 8.16
C THR A 372 24.36 22.52 7.89
N ALA A 373 23.66 23.16 8.83
CA ALA A 373 22.22 23.41 8.73
C ALA A 373 21.80 24.30 7.54
N ASN A 374 22.67 25.20 7.08
CA ASN A 374 22.33 26.13 6.00
C ASN A 374 22.27 25.44 4.63
N ASP A 375 23.15 24.47 4.38
CA ASP A 375 23.16 23.74 3.11
C ASP A 375 21.98 22.77 3.02
N GLY A 376 21.69 22.03 4.10
CA GLY A 376 20.53 21.14 4.15
C GLY A 376 19.20 21.90 4.06
N LEU A 377 19.08 23.06 4.71
CA LEU A 377 17.88 23.90 4.60
C LEU A 377 17.67 24.39 3.16
N ARG A 378 18.74 24.79 2.47
CA ARG A 378 18.66 25.21 1.07
C ARG A 378 18.20 24.07 0.18
N GLU A 379 18.78 22.89 0.34
CA GLU A 379 18.41 21.69 -0.43
C GLU A 379 16.94 21.29 -0.20
N ALA A 380 16.44 21.39 1.03
CA ALA A 380 15.04 21.16 1.36
C ALA A 380 14.09 22.17 0.70
N ILE A 381 14.47 23.46 0.68
CA ILE A 381 13.71 24.50 -0.02
C ILE A 381 13.69 24.25 -1.52
N ASP A 382 14.82 23.83 -2.10
CA ASP A 382 14.90 23.52 -3.53
C ASP A 382 14.08 22.27 -3.88
N CYS A 383 14.08 21.22 -3.03
CA CYS A 383 13.19 20.06 -3.18
C CYS A 383 11.71 20.47 -3.14
N GLN A 384 11.32 21.32 -2.18
CA GLN A 384 9.95 21.80 -2.07
C GLN A 384 9.51 22.61 -3.30
N ARG A 385 10.42 23.42 -3.87
CA ARG A 385 10.15 24.17 -5.11
C ARG A 385 9.92 23.23 -6.29
N GLU A 386 10.76 22.21 -6.44
CA GLU A 386 10.61 21.21 -7.49
C GLU A 386 9.28 20.45 -7.35
N ALA A 387 8.88 20.08 -6.12
CA ALA A 387 7.59 19.44 -5.86
C ALA A 387 6.41 20.34 -6.27
N ILE A 388 6.46 21.63 -5.91
CA ILE A 388 5.45 22.61 -6.31
C ILE A 388 5.36 22.72 -7.84
N ASP A 389 6.50 22.75 -8.53
CA ASP A 389 6.51 22.85 -9.99
C ASP A 389 5.89 21.60 -10.66
N ILE A 390 6.07 20.42 -10.06
CA ILE A 390 5.40 19.19 -10.50
C ILE A 390 3.90 19.27 -10.26
N TRP A 391 3.46 19.57 -9.02
CA TRP A 391 2.04 19.68 -8.71
C TRP A 391 1.34 20.75 -9.52
N ARG A 392 2.05 21.85 -9.85
CA ARG A 392 1.50 22.91 -10.70
C ARG A 392 1.26 22.42 -12.12
N LYS A 393 2.18 21.64 -12.71
CA LYS A 393 1.98 21.03 -14.03
C LYS A 393 0.80 20.05 -14.01
N LEU A 394 0.76 19.17 -13.01
CA LEU A 394 -0.33 18.20 -12.85
C LEU A 394 -1.69 18.89 -12.66
N ALA A 395 -1.77 19.98 -11.88
CA ALA A 395 -3.00 20.74 -11.69
C ALA A 395 -3.45 21.53 -12.94
N ILE A 396 -2.55 21.82 -13.88
CA ILE A 396 -2.91 22.38 -15.18
C ILE A 396 -3.53 21.31 -16.09
N GLU A 397 -3.07 20.06 -15.97
CA GLU A 397 -3.56 18.92 -16.75
C GLU A 397 -4.89 18.38 -16.21
N ASP A 398 -4.98 18.18 -14.89
CA ASP A 398 -6.19 17.78 -14.16
C ASP A 398 -6.32 18.57 -12.86
N GLY A 399 -7.08 19.66 -12.93
CA GLY A 399 -7.30 20.56 -11.79
C GLY A 399 -8.14 19.92 -10.68
N ASP A 400 -9.05 19.00 -10.99
CA ASP A 400 -9.95 18.39 -10.01
C ASP A 400 -9.18 17.44 -9.09
N GLU A 401 -8.19 16.73 -9.63
CA GLU A 401 -7.36 15.80 -8.85
C GLU A 401 -6.21 16.51 -8.10
N TYR A 402 -5.51 17.45 -8.76
CA TYR A 402 -4.19 17.90 -8.29
C TYR A 402 -4.13 19.32 -7.68
N VAL A 403 -5.22 20.09 -7.69
CA VAL A 403 -5.23 21.41 -7.02
C VAL A 403 -5.03 21.29 -5.50
N VAL A 404 -5.60 20.27 -4.85
CA VAL A 404 -5.43 20.09 -3.40
C VAL A 404 -3.98 19.77 -3.02
N PRO A 405 -3.29 18.82 -3.68
CA PRO A 405 -1.85 18.62 -3.53
C PRO A 405 -1.03 19.91 -3.75
N LEU A 406 -1.30 20.67 -4.82
CA LEU A 406 -0.62 21.94 -5.09
C LEU A 406 -0.80 22.95 -3.94
N LEU A 407 -2.03 23.14 -3.47
CA LEU A 407 -2.32 24.03 -2.35
C LEU A 407 -1.55 23.61 -1.10
N SER A 408 -1.56 22.33 -0.76
CA SER A 408 -0.81 21.77 0.38
C SER A 408 0.69 22.10 0.27
N ALA A 409 1.29 21.86 -0.89
CA ALA A 409 2.70 22.13 -1.15
C ALA A 409 3.04 23.62 -1.02
N LEU A 410 2.18 24.52 -1.54
CA LEU A 410 2.34 25.97 -1.41
C LEU A 410 2.22 26.44 0.05
N TYR A 411 1.30 25.87 0.82
CA TYR A 411 1.13 26.20 2.23
C TYR A 411 2.37 25.82 3.02
N LYS A 412 2.90 24.59 2.82
CA LYS A 412 4.14 24.12 3.43
C LYS A 412 5.30 25.07 3.11
N MET A 413 5.53 25.36 1.83
CA MET A 413 6.59 26.27 1.38
C MET A 413 6.48 27.68 1.99
N SER A 414 5.27 28.21 2.14
CA SER A 414 5.08 29.52 2.75
C SER A 414 5.51 29.58 4.22
N ASN A 415 5.35 28.47 4.95
CA ASN A 415 5.79 28.35 6.33
C ASN A 415 7.31 28.13 6.38
N PHE A 416 7.85 27.32 5.47
CA PHE A 416 9.29 27.06 5.33
C PHE A 416 10.07 28.35 5.06
N ALA A 417 9.53 29.20 4.20
CA ALA A 417 10.10 30.50 3.88
C ALA A 417 10.18 31.45 5.09
N LEU A 418 9.24 31.37 6.04
CA LEU A 418 9.33 32.13 7.30
C LEU A 418 10.49 31.63 8.18
N GLU A 419 10.66 30.32 8.30
CA GLU A 419 11.74 29.71 9.09
C GLU A 419 13.12 29.98 8.49
N GLY A 420 13.22 29.90 7.15
CA GLY A 420 14.42 30.19 6.37
C GLY A 420 14.73 31.67 6.21
N ARG A 421 13.93 32.57 6.81
CA ARG A 421 14.07 34.04 6.71
C ARG A 421 14.05 34.56 5.26
N ASP A 422 13.25 33.93 4.40
CA ASP A 422 12.92 34.40 3.03
C ASP A 422 11.43 34.78 2.91
N PRO A 423 10.97 35.84 3.59
CA PRO A 423 9.58 36.28 3.51
C PRO A 423 9.06 36.49 2.08
N PRO A 424 9.83 37.07 1.13
CA PRO A 424 9.38 37.24 -0.25
C PRO A 424 8.98 35.93 -0.95
N ALA A 425 9.70 34.83 -0.74
CA ALA A 425 9.32 33.54 -1.31
C ALA A 425 8.00 33.03 -0.73
N GLY A 426 7.83 33.11 0.59
CA GLY A 426 6.58 32.68 1.23
C GLY A 426 5.37 33.51 0.82
N ARG A 427 5.58 34.82 0.59
CA ARG A 427 4.55 35.72 0.05
C ARG A 427 4.06 35.26 -1.33
N LYS A 428 4.97 34.89 -2.23
CA LYS A 428 4.60 34.40 -3.57
C LYS A 428 3.69 33.17 -3.49
N CYS A 429 4.03 32.19 -2.65
CA CYS A 429 3.22 30.99 -2.46
C CYS A 429 1.82 31.31 -1.89
N ARG A 430 1.73 32.22 -0.92
CA ARG A 430 0.43 32.62 -0.34
C ARG A 430 -0.45 33.36 -1.34
N LEU A 431 0.14 34.21 -2.19
CA LEU A 431 -0.62 34.88 -3.25
C LEU A 431 -1.15 33.87 -4.26
N GLU A 432 -0.32 32.90 -4.67
CA GLU A 432 -0.76 31.83 -5.57
C GLU A 432 -1.93 31.02 -4.99
N ILE A 433 -1.89 30.67 -3.70
CA ILE A 433 -3.02 30.03 -3.00
C ILE A 433 -4.30 30.87 -3.09
N VAL A 434 -4.21 32.17 -2.79
CA VAL A 434 -5.36 33.07 -2.83
C VAL A 434 -5.90 33.21 -4.25
N ASP A 435 -5.03 33.23 -5.25
CA ASP A 435 -5.40 33.33 -6.66
C ASP A 435 -6.08 32.05 -7.16
N ILE A 436 -5.59 30.87 -6.77
CA ILE A 436 -6.24 29.58 -7.05
C ILE A 436 -7.66 29.57 -6.50
N TRP A 437 -7.85 29.90 -5.22
CA TRP A 437 -9.18 29.92 -4.61
C TRP A 437 -10.09 31.01 -5.21
N ARG A 438 -9.52 32.16 -5.59
CA ARG A 438 -10.29 33.20 -6.29
C ARG A 438 -10.83 32.70 -7.62
N ASN A 439 -9.99 32.02 -8.41
CA ASN A 439 -10.38 31.47 -9.70
C ASN A 439 -11.45 30.37 -9.54
N LEU A 440 -11.29 29.48 -8.55
CA LEU A 440 -12.30 28.46 -8.24
C LEU A 440 -13.64 29.08 -7.81
N ALA A 441 -13.62 30.11 -6.98
CA ALA A 441 -14.83 30.85 -6.58
C ALA A 441 -15.47 31.64 -7.73
N ALA A 442 -14.71 32.01 -8.75
CA ALA A 442 -15.26 32.63 -9.96
C ALA A 442 -15.91 31.61 -10.90
N LEU A 443 -15.44 30.35 -10.89
CA LEU A 443 -16.02 29.25 -11.67
C LEU A 443 -17.27 28.66 -11.01
N ASP A 444 -17.28 28.55 -9.68
CA ASP A 444 -18.43 28.10 -8.88
C ASP A 444 -18.67 29.08 -7.73
N SER A 445 -19.61 30.01 -7.98
CA SER A 445 -19.96 31.09 -7.07
C SER A 445 -20.70 30.64 -5.81
N ASP A 446 -21.15 29.39 -5.77
CA ASP A 446 -21.96 28.87 -4.67
C ASP A 446 -21.10 28.00 -3.73
N ARG A 447 -20.14 27.26 -4.29
CA ARG A 447 -19.35 26.27 -3.53
C ARG A 447 -18.06 26.82 -2.91
N HIS A 448 -17.34 27.67 -3.64
CA HIS A 448 -15.96 28.05 -3.32
C HIS A 448 -15.70 29.42 -2.65
N PRO A 449 -16.66 30.36 -2.54
CA PRO A 449 -16.43 31.61 -1.78
C PRO A 449 -15.96 31.42 -0.33
N PRO A 450 -16.48 30.44 0.45
CA PRO A 450 -16.01 30.23 1.82
C PRO A 450 -14.50 29.92 1.90
N GLN A 451 -14.00 29.10 0.99
CA GLN A 451 -12.59 28.68 0.91
C GLN A 451 -11.71 29.84 0.45
N PHE A 452 -12.18 30.67 -0.49
CA PHE A 452 -11.47 31.89 -0.89
C PHE A 452 -11.35 32.91 0.25
N ALA A 453 -12.42 33.11 1.03
CA ALA A 453 -12.38 33.98 2.21
C ALA A 453 -11.40 33.44 3.26
N GLN A 454 -11.44 32.11 3.49
CA GLN A 454 -10.53 31.44 4.41
C GLN A 454 -9.06 31.58 3.98
N ALA A 455 -8.74 31.31 2.71
CA ALA A 455 -7.40 31.47 2.17
C ALA A 455 -6.89 32.92 2.29
N SER A 456 -7.74 33.91 2.03
CA SER A 456 -7.41 35.33 2.20
C SER A 456 -7.09 35.68 3.65
N LYS A 457 -7.86 35.14 4.61
CA LYS A 457 -7.59 35.33 6.05
C LYS A 457 -6.31 34.64 6.48
N GLU A 458 -6.01 33.45 5.98
CA GLU A 458 -4.77 32.75 6.28
C GLU A 458 -3.53 33.45 5.69
N MET A 459 -3.65 34.04 4.48
CA MET A 459 -2.63 34.94 3.94
C MET A 459 -2.42 36.14 4.87
N ALA A 460 -3.49 36.76 5.37
CA ALA A 460 -3.37 37.85 6.33
C ALA A 460 -2.76 37.41 7.67
N ASP A 461 -3.08 36.21 8.15
CA ASP A 461 -2.45 35.63 9.34
C ASP A 461 -0.94 35.49 9.15
N TRP A 462 -0.52 34.94 8.01
CA TRP A 462 0.88 34.80 7.62
C TRP A 462 1.57 36.17 7.49
N ALA A 463 0.98 37.11 6.73
CA ALA A 463 1.53 38.43 6.47
C ALA A 463 1.64 39.28 7.77
N SER A 464 0.67 39.16 8.68
CA SER A 464 0.68 39.87 9.98
C SER A 464 1.81 39.47 10.92
N SER A 465 2.51 38.35 10.64
CA SER A 465 3.71 37.94 11.37
C SER A 465 4.89 38.89 11.14
N GLN A 466 4.90 39.61 10.01
CA GLN A 466 5.94 40.55 9.64
C GLN A 466 5.36 41.96 9.51
N ILE A 467 5.95 42.93 10.22
CA ILE A 467 5.44 44.31 10.22
C ILE A 467 5.35 44.89 8.81
N ILE A 468 6.28 44.52 7.94
CA ILE A 468 6.37 44.98 6.55
C ILE A 468 5.18 44.58 5.66
N PHE A 469 4.43 43.53 6.00
CA PHE A 469 3.28 43.06 5.19
C PHE A 469 1.93 43.32 5.87
N CYS A 470 1.90 44.10 6.95
CA CYS A 470 0.64 44.36 7.65
C CYS A 470 -0.40 45.09 6.77
N SER A 471 0.00 45.94 5.82
CA SER A 471 -0.94 46.65 4.92
C SER A 471 -1.66 45.66 4.00
N GLU A 472 -0.91 44.78 3.34
CA GLU A 472 -1.43 43.69 2.52
C GLU A 472 -2.32 42.75 3.34
N ALA A 473 -1.92 42.42 4.58
CA ALA A 473 -2.77 41.63 5.48
C ALA A 473 -4.14 42.28 5.72
N ILE A 474 -4.21 43.61 5.83
CA ILE A 474 -5.49 44.32 5.98
C ILE A 474 -6.29 44.25 4.67
N GLU A 475 -5.67 44.40 3.51
CA GLU A 475 -6.36 44.27 2.21
C GLU A 475 -6.99 42.89 2.03
N CYS A 476 -6.25 41.82 2.33
CA CYS A 476 -6.78 40.45 2.30
C CYS A 476 -7.94 40.25 3.30
N LEU A 477 -7.84 40.82 4.52
CA LEU A 477 -8.91 40.74 5.51
C LEU A 477 -10.15 41.53 5.08
N CYS A 478 -9.99 42.69 4.43
CA CYS A 478 -11.11 43.45 3.89
C CYS A 478 -11.89 42.62 2.84
N GLY A 479 -11.18 41.95 1.93
CA GLY A 479 -11.78 41.05 0.96
C GLY A 479 -12.52 39.88 1.63
N ALA A 480 -11.87 39.21 2.59
CA ALA A 480 -12.45 38.09 3.32
C ALA A 480 -13.70 38.49 4.13
N VAL A 481 -13.65 39.64 4.80
CA VAL A 481 -14.80 40.22 5.52
C VAL A 481 -15.95 40.48 4.55
N GLY A 482 -15.69 41.04 3.37
CA GLY A 482 -16.73 41.29 2.37
C GLY A 482 -17.42 40.01 1.89
N ILE A 483 -16.67 38.92 1.73
CA ILE A 483 -17.23 37.61 1.33
C ILE A 483 -18.05 37.01 2.48
N TRP A 484 -17.48 36.92 3.69
CA TRP A 484 -18.21 36.37 4.83
C TRP A 484 -19.42 37.20 5.25
N GLN A 485 -19.43 38.50 4.99
CA GLN A 485 -20.63 39.33 5.18
C GLN A 485 -21.78 38.92 4.26
N LYS A 486 -21.49 38.63 2.99
CA LYS A 486 -22.50 38.14 2.05
C LYS A 486 -23.00 36.76 2.46
N LEU A 487 -22.07 35.84 2.75
CA LEU A 487 -22.41 34.47 3.18
C LEU A 487 -23.20 34.44 4.50
N ALA A 488 -22.85 35.29 5.47
CA ALA A 488 -23.57 35.39 6.75
C ALA A 488 -24.98 35.97 6.61
N ALA A 489 -25.26 36.74 5.53
CA ALA A 489 -26.61 37.19 5.24
C ALA A 489 -27.51 36.04 4.74
N GLU A 490 -26.93 34.99 4.17
CA GLU A 490 -27.63 33.79 3.70
C GLU A 490 -27.73 32.72 4.81
N ASN A 491 -26.62 32.48 5.53
CA ASN A 491 -26.55 31.54 6.64
C ASN A 491 -25.72 32.11 7.80
N VAL A 492 -26.39 32.76 8.75
CA VAL A 492 -25.77 33.35 9.94
C VAL A 492 -25.02 32.30 10.75
N ASP A 493 -25.62 31.12 10.96
CA ASP A 493 -25.09 30.13 11.90
C ASP A 493 -23.74 29.56 11.48
N GLU A 494 -23.53 29.44 10.17
CA GLU A 494 -22.29 28.92 9.62
C GLU A 494 -21.20 30.01 9.50
N TYR A 495 -21.57 31.22 9.07
CA TYR A 495 -20.59 32.20 8.61
C TYR A 495 -20.38 33.42 9.52
N VAL A 496 -21.22 33.62 10.56
CA VAL A 496 -21.01 34.73 11.52
C VAL A 496 -19.67 34.60 12.26
N HIS A 497 -19.29 33.38 12.64
CA HIS A 497 -18.07 33.15 13.40
C HIS A 497 -16.79 33.41 12.57
N PRO A 498 -16.66 32.89 11.33
CA PRO A 498 -15.59 33.28 10.41
C PRO A 498 -15.51 34.79 10.18
N LEU A 499 -16.65 35.46 9.94
CA LEU A 499 -16.71 36.92 9.76
C LEU A 499 -16.12 37.68 10.96
N LEU A 500 -16.54 37.33 12.17
CA LEU A 500 -16.07 37.96 13.39
C LEU A 500 -14.58 37.70 13.64
N ALA A 501 -14.10 36.48 13.37
CA ALA A 501 -12.69 36.14 13.47
C ALA A 501 -11.84 37.04 12.55
N ALA A 502 -12.31 37.30 11.33
CA ALA A 502 -11.66 38.20 10.38
C ALA A 502 -11.62 39.65 10.89
N LEU A 503 -12.74 40.17 11.41
CA LEU A 503 -12.82 41.51 11.99
C LEU A 503 -11.89 41.68 13.20
N TYR A 504 -11.83 40.68 14.08
CA TYR A 504 -10.90 40.72 15.22
C TYR A 504 -9.45 40.67 14.77
N LYS A 505 -9.12 39.83 13.78
CA LYS A 505 -7.77 39.79 13.22
C LYS A 505 -7.40 41.13 12.57
N MET A 506 -8.31 41.73 11.82
CA MET A 506 -8.11 43.05 11.19
C MET A 506 -7.90 44.14 12.24
N SER A 507 -8.62 44.07 13.37
CA SER A 507 -8.38 44.94 14.51
C SER A 507 -6.96 44.80 15.05
N ASP A 508 -6.49 43.58 15.27
CA ASP A 508 -5.20 43.32 15.88
C ASP A 508 -4.04 43.67 14.94
N THR A 509 -4.18 43.39 13.64
CA THR A 509 -3.23 43.81 12.61
C THR A 509 -3.17 45.35 12.49
N SER A 510 -4.32 46.03 12.52
CA SER A 510 -4.36 47.51 12.52
C SER A 510 -3.70 48.11 13.77
N LEU A 511 -3.88 47.46 14.93
CA LEU A 511 -3.24 47.88 16.17
C LEU A 511 -1.71 47.74 16.10
N ARG A 512 -1.18 46.69 15.48
CA ARG A 512 0.27 46.52 15.22
C ARG A 512 0.85 47.66 14.38
N GLN A 513 0.07 48.19 13.44
CA GLN A 513 0.43 49.40 12.67
C GLN A 513 0.19 50.72 13.42
N LYS A 514 -0.24 50.67 14.69
CA LYS A 514 -0.66 51.84 15.49
C LYS A 514 -1.84 52.61 14.88
N ASN A 515 -2.63 51.98 14.01
CA ASN A 515 -3.88 52.53 13.49
C ASN A 515 -5.04 52.21 14.45
N TYR A 516 -5.10 52.95 15.55
CA TYR A 516 -6.11 52.76 16.60
C TYR A 516 -7.55 53.02 16.13
N VAL A 517 -7.72 53.87 15.11
CA VAL A 517 -9.05 54.20 14.55
C VAL A 517 -9.61 53.01 13.79
N ALA A 518 -8.83 52.45 12.85
CA ALA A 518 -9.22 51.25 12.12
C ALA A 518 -9.43 50.06 13.07
N ALA A 519 -8.52 49.87 14.03
CA ALA A 519 -8.64 48.79 15.01
C ALA A 519 -9.96 48.85 15.79
N ARG A 520 -10.28 50.04 16.31
CA ARG A 520 -11.53 50.28 17.03
C ARG A 520 -12.76 50.05 16.16
N ARG A 521 -12.74 50.53 14.91
CA ARG A 521 -13.86 50.35 13.97
C ARG A 521 -14.19 48.87 13.76
N CYS A 522 -13.19 48.02 13.56
CA CYS A 522 -13.40 46.58 13.34
C CYS A 522 -14.09 45.92 14.54
N ARG A 523 -13.67 46.24 15.77
CA ARG A 523 -14.28 45.66 16.98
C ARG A 523 -15.69 46.19 17.23
N LEU A 524 -15.95 47.46 16.93
CA LEU A 524 -17.30 48.02 17.01
C LEU A 524 -18.23 47.38 15.98
N MET A 525 -17.74 47.09 14.77
CA MET A 525 -18.51 46.33 13.78
C MET A 525 -18.84 44.92 14.29
N ALA A 526 -17.87 44.22 14.89
CA ALA A 526 -18.11 42.90 15.49
C ALA A 526 -19.15 42.94 16.63
N VAL A 527 -19.12 43.97 17.48
CA VAL A 527 -20.16 44.18 18.52
C VAL A 527 -21.51 44.54 17.90
N GLY A 528 -21.53 45.35 16.83
CA GLY A 528 -22.75 45.68 16.09
C GLY A 528 -23.43 44.44 15.51
N ILE A 529 -22.66 43.52 14.90
CA ILE A 529 -23.18 42.25 14.40
C ILE A 529 -23.87 41.46 15.53
N TRP A 530 -23.20 41.31 16.68
CA TRP A 530 -23.82 40.58 17.80
C TRP A 530 -25.04 41.29 18.38
N ARG A 531 -25.04 42.62 18.41
CA ARG A 531 -26.21 43.42 18.82
C ARG A 531 -27.39 43.14 17.90
N ASP A 532 -27.16 43.20 16.59
CA ASP A 532 -28.21 43.03 15.58
C ASP A 532 -28.77 41.60 15.62
N LEU A 533 -27.90 40.60 15.82
CA LEU A 533 -28.32 39.21 16.01
C LEU A 533 -29.08 38.98 17.32
N SER A 534 -28.66 39.60 18.43
CA SER A 534 -29.37 39.54 19.71
C SER A 534 -30.73 40.25 19.67
N ALA A 535 -30.88 41.28 18.83
CA ALA A 535 -32.17 41.92 18.59
C ALA A 535 -33.09 41.05 17.73
N TRP A 536 -32.52 40.24 16.83
CA TRP A 536 -33.28 39.29 15.99
C TRP A 536 -33.71 38.04 16.75
N ASP A 537 -32.78 37.41 17.50
CA ASP A 537 -33.04 36.24 18.36
C ASP A 537 -32.33 36.42 19.70
N HIS A 538 -33.12 36.91 20.66
CA HIS A 538 -32.64 37.28 21.99
C HIS A 538 -32.12 36.06 22.77
N ASP A 539 -32.86 34.96 22.76
CA ASP A 539 -32.52 33.78 23.57
C ASP A 539 -31.22 33.13 23.07
N ARG A 540 -30.99 33.18 21.75
CA ARG A 540 -29.84 32.53 21.13
C ARG A 540 -28.54 33.32 21.24
N TYR A 541 -28.57 34.66 21.08
CA TYR A 541 -27.36 35.46 20.88
C TYR A 541 -27.02 36.46 22.00
N THR A 542 -27.87 36.64 23.02
CA THR A 542 -27.61 37.60 24.11
C THR A 542 -26.32 37.31 24.86
N LEU A 543 -25.99 36.04 25.08
CA LEU A 543 -24.75 35.65 25.76
C LEU A 543 -23.50 36.02 24.94
N GLN A 544 -23.56 35.83 23.63
CA GLN A 544 -22.49 36.10 22.67
C GLN A 544 -22.29 37.62 22.56
N PHE A 545 -23.38 38.38 22.54
CA PHE A 545 -23.35 39.83 22.57
C PHE A 545 -22.74 40.39 23.86
N ALA A 546 -23.17 39.91 25.03
CA ALA A 546 -22.56 40.30 26.31
C ALA A 546 -21.06 39.98 26.36
N ARG A 547 -20.66 38.79 25.87
CA ARG A 547 -19.24 38.40 25.75
C ARG A 547 -18.46 39.32 24.81
N ALA A 548 -19.06 39.73 23.69
CA ALA A 548 -18.42 40.63 22.73
C ALA A 548 -18.19 42.03 23.33
N LEU A 549 -19.16 42.55 24.09
CA LEU A 549 -19.02 43.80 24.84
C LEU A 549 -17.89 43.72 25.88
N GLY A 550 -17.86 42.64 26.68
CA GLY A 550 -16.77 42.40 27.63
C GLY A 550 -15.39 42.39 26.98
N LYS A 551 -15.24 41.64 25.88
CA LYS A 551 -13.98 41.58 25.10
C LYS A 551 -13.58 42.93 24.50
N LEU A 552 -14.53 43.75 24.07
CA LEU A 552 -14.27 45.10 23.58
C LEU A 552 -13.79 46.02 24.70
N ILE A 553 -14.44 45.98 25.86
CA ILE A 553 -14.07 46.78 27.04
C ILE A 553 -12.65 46.41 27.51
N ASP A 554 -12.36 45.12 27.66
CA ASP A 554 -11.04 44.65 28.08
C ASP A 554 -9.94 45.12 27.13
N TRP A 555 -10.18 45.00 25.83
CA TRP A 555 -9.25 45.47 24.82
C TRP A 555 -9.07 46.98 24.82
N ALA A 556 -10.17 47.74 24.96
CA ALA A 556 -10.11 49.19 25.01
C ALA A 556 -9.32 49.66 26.23
N SER A 557 -9.48 49.00 27.38
CA SER A 557 -8.71 49.26 28.60
C SER A 557 -7.22 48.96 28.40
N ARG A 558 -6.87 47.78 27.87
CA ARG A 558 -5.47 47.38 27.59
C ARG A 558 -4.76 48.34 26.63
N ASN A 559 -5.50 48.94 25.69
CA ASN A 559 -4.95 49.84 24.68
C ASN A 559 -5.14 51.33 24.98
N LYS A 560 -5.60 51.70 26.19
CA LYS A 560 -5.86 53.09 26.60
C LYS A 560 -6.90 53.82 25.71
N LEU A 561 -7.84 53.08 25.13
CA LEU A 561 -8.93 53.58 24.27
C LEU A 561 -10.30 53.60 24.96
N TYR A 562 -10.36 53.25 26.26
CA TYR A 562 -11.62 53.05 27.00
C TYR A 562 -12.58 54.24 26.91
N THR A 563 -12.10 55.48 27.09
CA THR A 563 -12.95 56.68 27.08
C THR A 563 -13.64 56.90 25.74
N VAL A 564 -12.91 56.69 24.63
CA VAL A 564 -13.44 56.85 23.28
C VAL A 564 -14.39 55.71 22.93
N VAL A 565 -14.02 54.47 23.26
CA VAL A 565 -14.87 53.28 23.04
C VAL A 565 -16.16 53.38 23.85
N ARG A 566 -16.11 53.83 25.11
CA ARG A 566 -17.29 54.03 25.95
C ARG A 566 -18.28 55.02 25.32
N ARG A 567 -17.80 56.17 24.83
CA ARG A 567 -18.68 57.16 24.15
C ARG A 567 -19.36 56.57 22.92
N GLN A 568 -18.62 55.82 22.11
CA GLN A 568 -19.17 55.20 20.91
C GLN A 568 -20.10 54.03 21.22
N LEU A 569 -19.86 53.29 22.30
CA LEU A 569 -20.77 52.25 22.79
C LEU A 569 -22.11 52.84 23.24
N VAL A 570 -22.10 53.95 23.98
CA VAL A 570 -23.34 54.65 24.36
C VAL A 570 -24.14 55.07 23.11
N ALA A 571 -23.46 55.55 22.07
CA ALA A 571 -24.13 55.89 20.81
C ALA A 571 -24.63 54.66 20.03
N LEU A 572 -23.87 53.55 20.05
CA LEU A 572 -24.18 52.32 19.31
C LEU A 572 -25.29 51.51 19.97
N LEU A 573 -25.38 51.55 21.29
CA LEU A 573 -26.41 50.87 22.06
C LEU A 573 -27.66 51.75 22.24
N GLY A 574 -27.54 53.08 22.22
CA GLY A 574 -28.65 53.94 22.65
C GLY A 574 -28.99 53.68 24.13
N ASN A 575 -30.23 53.93 24.53
CA ASN A 575 -30.75 53.53 25.85
C ASN A 575 -31.14 52.03 25.90
N PHE A 576 -30.33 51.14 25.31
CA PHE A 576 -30.50 49.69 25.46
C PHE A 576 -30.29 49.24 26.91
#